data_AF-A0A914I0R4-F1
#
_entry.id   AF-A0A914I0R4-F1
#
_cell.length_a   1.000
_cell.length_b   1.000
_cell.length_c   1.000
_cell.angle_alpha   90.00
_cell.angle_beta   90.00
_cell.angle_gamma   90.00
#
_symmetry.space_group_name_H-M   'P 1'
#
loop_
_entity.id
_entity.type
_entity.pdbx_description
1 polymer ?
#
loop_
_entity_poly.entity_id
_entity_poly.type
_entity_poly.pdbx_seq_one_letter_code
_entity_poly.pdbx_strand_id
1 'polypeptide(L)'
;MFWAAVLLPLFSFCDGTNSTLLEEADGSKSDPTKVLSRSPSPNSESDDDLSPAFVGKIKPLRIAIIAPLQQSVPPKPGKYSDKSSEFISQKHEFDKEAERTAKIVNDLVEGLVARGHQVTLFASADSKTSAHLVADASYVAFRHKRVIPGKFDHAYRWMFEQVRRRAGNFDVLHFHTFEHLPHIDDFMGKTVTTLYDQPAGGTVADLNPLAKLFPNAPIVVRRELQEEVKKHWKNVIGTVNEEDELAADLTAQYEKIYEKLLAAQFSSGDNVQQKVQKASKQSLCLKSMAPKLKILIVSATIFDALPPKKAGGTEKMIYVLTESMVKLGHDVTLLAPVGTKTSAKLNPWACQDNWALCQLPVIYFQEMVKRHAHEYDILQLHSPSHFIEFRHFINHAVHSRHMPIDDTVFFNLFSDIPHISISKEQQKLTPIDLNWVGFVHNGIDLGDFKFNEKPNRAEPYLAWMGRMIPDKGVDVAIKFALESKMKLKIAAQIVDDHKKWWEKRILPLIEEKHSDLVEFVGEVGPEQRNDFLGNATAFLFTPNHSTRRCQRNCH
;
A
#
# COMPACT_ATOMS: atom_id res chain seq x y z
N MET A 1 -3.06 -33.83 -11.63
CA MET A 1 -4.41 -34.25 -11.18
C MET A 1 -4.96 -33.46 -9.97
N PHE A 2 -4.21 -32.52 -9.37
CA PHE A 2 -4.69 -31.72 -8.23
C PHE A 2 -5.41 -30.39 -8.59
N TRP A 3 -5.37 -29.96 -9.85
CA TRP A 3 -5.90 -28.67 -10.29
C TRP A 3 -7.43 -28.63 -10.50
N ALA A 4 -8.10 -29.78 -10.61
CA ALA A 4 -9.55 -29.83 -10.82
C ALA A 4 -10.37 -29.57 -9.53
N ALA A 5 -9.78 -29.74 -8.34
CA ALA A 5 -10.52 -29.71 -7.08
C ALA A 5 -10.69 -28.30 -6.46
N VAL A 6 -9.94 -27.29 -6.92
CA VAL A 6 -9.97 -25.94 -6.35
C VAL A 6 -11.03 -25.04 -6.99
N LEU A 7 -11.51 -25.37 -8.20
CA LEU A 7 -12.45 -24.53 -8.95
C LEU A 7 -13.93 -24.94 -8.81
N LEU A 8 -14.24 -26.09 -8.24
CA LEU A 8 -15.60 -26.64 -8.19
C LEU A 8 -16.60 -25.94 -7.23
N PRO A 9 -16.21 -25.26 -6.12
CA PRO A 9 -17.19 -24.59 -5.27
C PRO A 9 -17.77 -23.29 -5.86
N LEU A 10 -17.17 -22.75 -6.94
CA LEU A 10 -17.64 -21.52 -7.59
C LEU A 10 -18.84 -21.72 -8.55
N PHE A 11 -19.32 -22.96 -8.72
CA PHE A 11 -20.29 -23.32 -9.77
C PHE A 11 -21.69 -23.73 -9.29
N SER A 12 -21.99 -23.67 -8.00
CA SER A 12 -23.36 -23.93 -7.51
C SER A 12 -24.03 -22.65 -7.06
N PHE A 13 -24.53 -21.83 -7.99
CA PHE A 13 -25.71 -20.96 -7.84
C PHE A 13 -25.95 -20.20 -9.16
N CYS A 14 -26.47 -20.89 -10.17
CA CYS A 14 -27.14 -20.27 -11.31
C CYS A 14 -28.01 -21.33 -12.00
N ASP A 15 -29.29 -21.34 -11.63
CA ASP A 15 -30.47 -21.80 -12.37
C ASP A 15 -31.62 -21.56 -11.37
N GLY A 16 -32.64 -20.71 -11.55
CA GLY A 16 -33.26 -20.11 -12.70
C GLY A 16 -34.76 -20.18 -12.40
N THR A 17 -35.50 -19.08 -12.43
CA THR A 17 -36.94 -19.03 -12.77
C THR A 17 -37.46 -17.59 -12.81
N ASN A 18 -38.39 -17.40 -13.75
CA ASN A 18 -38.91 -16.15 -14.29
C ASN A 18 -40.03 -15.51 -13.45
N SER A 19 -40.31 -14.25 -13.85
CA SER A 19 -41.64 -13.69 -14.17
C SER A 19 -42.32 -12.73 -13.18
N THR A 20 -42.38 -11.47 -13.65
CA THR A 20 -43.57 -10.62 -13.85
C THR A 20 -44.32 -9.97 -12.68
N LEU A 21 -44.75 -8.73 -12.99
CA LEU A 21 -45.80 -7.87 -12.39
C LEU A 21 -45.36 -6.97 -11.21
N LEU A 22 -45.31 -5.66 -11.42
CA LEU A 22 -46.49 -4.77 -11.35
C LEU A 22 -46.12 -3.36 -11.83
N GLU A 23 -46.86 -2.88 -12.83
CA GLU A 23 -47.09 -1.46 -13.08
C GLU A 23 -47.99 -0.91 -11.97
N GLU A 24 -47.72 0.31 -11.50
CA GLU A 24 -48.77 1.21 -11.07
C GLU A 24 -48.34 2.67 -11.28
N ALA A 25 -49.29 3.45 -11.78
CA ALA A 25 -49.14 4.77 -12.33
C ALA A 25 -49.43 5.86 -11.29
N ASP A 26 -48.74 6.99 -11.40
CA ASP A 26 -49.28 8.35 -11.18
C ASP A 26 -48.21 9.33 -11.68
N GLY A 27 -48.48 10.38 -12.47
CA GLY A 27 -49.72 11.13 -12.59
C GLY A 27 -49.48 12.57 -12.13
N SER A 28 -48.67 13.37 -12.83
CA SER A 28 -48.90 14.83 -12.90
C SER A 28 -48.16 15.49 -14.07
N LYS A 29 -48.94 16.05 -14.98
CA LYS A 29 -48.55 17.00 -16.01
C LYS A 29 -48.62 18.41 -15.44
N SER A 30 -47.66 19.26 -15.77
CA SER A 30 -47.90 20.71 -15.88
C SER A 30 -47.07 21.29 -17.03
N ASP A 31 -47.78 22.12 -17.78
CA ASP A 31 -47.60 22.65 -19.15
C ASP A 31 -46.46 23.68 -19.28
N PRO A 32 -45.77 23.80 -20.44
CA PRO A 32 -44.75 24.82 -20.68
C PRO A 32 -45.29 25.96 -21.56
N THR A 33 -45.37 27.18 -21.02
CA THR A 33 -45.67 28.37 -21.83
C THR A 33 -44.53 29.40 -21.84
N LYS A 34 -44.03 29.59 -23.06
CA LYS A 34 -43.18 30.65 -23.61
C LYS A 34 -43.43 32.05 -23.04
N VAL A 35 -42.34 32.80 -22.83
CA VAL A 35 -42.28 34.23 -23.16
C VAL A 35 -40.98 34.50 -23.92
N LEU A 36 -41.15 34.95 -25.16
CA LEU A 36 -40.14 35.52 -26.06
C LEU A 36 -39.81 36.95 -25.61
N SER A 37 -38.53 37.35 -25.64
CA SER A 37 -38.13 38.58 -26.36
C SER A 37 -36.62 38.83 -26.39
N ARG A 38 -36.13 39.01 -27.63
CA ARG A 38 -35.09 39.95 -28.11
C ARG A 38 -33.60 39.61 -27.93
N SER A 39 -33.02 39.28 -29.08
CA SER A 39 -31.61 39.48 -29.47
C SER A 39 -31.27 40.98 -29.65
N PRO A 40 -29.99 41.33 -29.49
CA PRO A 40 -29.29 42.07 -30.54
C PRO A 40 -27.98 41.41 -30.97
N SER A 41 -27.59 41.75 -32.20
CA SER A 41 -26.48 41.29 -33.03
C SER A 41 -25.12 41.96 -32.70
N PRO A 42 -24.00 41.55 -33.33
CA PRO A 42 -22.65 41.53 -32.75
C PRO A 42 -21.78 42.76 -33.07
N ASN A 43 -20.71 42.91 -32.28
CA ASN A 43 -19.47 43.71 -32.39
C ASN A 43 -19.15 44.24 -30.97
N SER A 44 -17.95 44.23 -30.41
CA SER A 44 -16.58 44.22 -30.92
C SER A 44 -15.64 43.82 -29.77
N GLU A 45 -14.49 43.22 -30.09
CA GLU A 45 -13.39 42.94 -29.18
C GLU A 45 -12.86 44.21 -28.49
N SER A 46 -12.68 44.16 -27.17
CA SER A 46 -11.66 44.91 -26.44
C SER A 46 -11.47 44.31 -25.04
N ASP A 47 -10.23 43.89 -24.76
CA ASP A 47 -9.70 43.55 -23.45
C ASP A 47 -9.85 44.71 -22.44
N ASP A 48 -9.81 44.36 -21.16
CA ASP A 48 -9.75 45.22 -19.96
C ASP A 48 -11.02 45.98 -19.55
N ASP A 49 -11.93 45.28 -18.82
CA ASP A 49 -12.62 45.88 -17.67
C ASP A 49 -13.26 44.80 -16.75
N LEU A 50 -12.57 44.40 -15.68
CA LEU A 50 -13.16 43.58 -14.61
C LEU A 50 -13.92 44.48 -13.63
N SER A 51 -15.19 44.72 -13.93
CA SER A 51 -16.13 45.28 -12.95
C SER A 51 -16.44 44.27 -11.82
N PRO A 52 -16.55 44.71 -10.54
CA PRO A 52 -16.81 43.82 -9.42
C PRO A 52 -18.32 43.56 -9.28
N ALA A 53 -18.88 42.71 -10.13
CA ALA A 53 -20.30 42.36 -10.05
C ALA A 53 -20.59 40.92 -10.46
N PHE A 54 -19.86 39.95 -9.89
CA PHE A 54 -20.32 38.55 -9.77
C PHE A 54 -19.66 37.89 -8.55
N VAL A 55 -19.88 38.44 -7.35
CA VAL A 55 -19.71 37.66 -6.10
C VAL A 55 -20.96 36.79 -5.96
N GLY A 56 -21.04 35.75 -6.80
CA GLY A 56 -21.99 34.66 -6.62
C GLY A 56 -21.58 33.90 -5.36
N LYS A 57 -22.35 34.05 -4.27
CA LYS A 57 -22.17 33.27 -3.04
C LYS A 57 -21.93 31.80 -3.39
N ILE A 58 -20.75 31.28 -3.06
CA ILE A 58 -20.46 29.85 -3.17
C ILE A 58 -21.55 29.13 -2.36
N LYS A 59 -22.36 28.27 -3.01
CA LYS A 59 -23.19 27.33 -2.26
C LYS A 59 -22.23 26.55 -1.35
N PRO A 60 -22.52 26.36 -0.05
CA PRO A 60 -21.67 25.58 0.83
C PRO A 60 -21.21 24.27 0.17
N LEU A 61 -19.94 24.22 -0.24
CA LEU A 61 -19.32 23.02 -0.81
C LEU A 61 -19.19 21.94 0.26
N ARG A 62 -19.31 20.69 -0.16
CA ARG A 62 -18.95 19.51 0.63
C ARG A 62 -17.51 19.13 0.30
N ILE A 63 -16.59 19.42 1.21
CA ILE A 63 -15.16 19.30 0.98
C ILE A 63 -14.59 18.21 1.88
N ALA A 64 -13.93 17.22 1.29
CA ALA A 64 -13.07 16.30 2.01
C ALA A 64 -11.63 16.83 2.00
N ILE A 65 -11.04 17.03 3.18
CA ILE A 65 -9.62 17.30 3.34
C ILE A 65 -8.95 16.02 3.86
N ILE A 66 -7.93 15.54 3.14
CA ILE A 66 -7.20 14.30 3.46
C ILE A 66 -5.79 14.69 3.91
N ALA A 67 -5.56 14.59 5.22
CA ALA A 67 -4.31 14.96 5.86
C ALA A 67 -3.30 13.81 5.89
N PRO A 68 -1.99 14.09 5.95
CA PRO A 68 -1.00 13.08 6.28
C PRO A 68 -1.24 12.51 7.68
N LEU A 69 -1.06 11.20 7.86
CA LEU A 69 -1.26 10.52 9.13
C LEU A 69 -0.05 10.62 10.08
N GLN A 70 1.08 11.13 9.60
CA GLN A 70 2.32 11.27 10.38
C GLN A 70 2.27 12.43 11.40
N GLN A 71 1.20 13.22 11.43
CA GLN A 71 0.98 14.30 12.39
C GLN A 71 -0.53 14.49 12.67
N SER A 72 -0.89 15.07 13.82
CA SER A 72 -2.27 15.49 14.13
C SER A 72 -2.56 16.85 13.50
N VAL A 73 -3.83 17.16 13.34
CA VAL A 73 -4.30 18.47 12.89
C VAL A 73 -5.09 19.11 14.04
N PRO A 74 -4.64 20.22 14.66
CA PRO A 74 -3.34 20.87 14.49
C PRO A 74 -2.18 19.99 15.01
N PRO A 75 -0.94 20.27 14.55
CA PRO A 75 0.23 19.50 14.96
C PRO A 75 0.48 19.59 16.46
N LYS A 76 0.95 18.50 17.06
CA LYS A 76 1.35 18.45 18.47
C LYS A 76 2.86 18.28 18.61
N PRO A 77 3.46 18.82 19.68
CA PRO A 77 4.83 18.50 20.05
C PRO A 77 4.96 17.01 20.37
N GLY A 78 5.76 16.28 19.58
CA GLY A 78 5.96 14.85 19.76
C GLY A 78 5.71 14.05 18.47
N LYS A 79 6.23 12.81 18.46
CA LYS A 79 6.40 12.01 17.23
C LYS A 79 5.30 10.97 17.07
N TYR A 80 4.76 10.86 15.85
CA TYR A 80 4.26 9.58 15.35
C TYR A 80 5.38 8.87 14.58
N SER A 81 6.48 8.54 15.25
CA SER A 81 7.59 7.87 14.57
C SER A 81 7.25 6.39 14.36
N ASP A 82 7.03 5.98 13.11
CA ASP A 82 7.29 4.61 12.72
C ASP A 82 8.80 4.39 12.80
N LYS A 83 9.24 3.41 13.61
CA LYS A 83 10.67 3.10 13.67
C LYS A 83 11.15 2.30 12.46
N SER A 84 10.25 1.77 11.64
CA SER A 84 10.60 1.01 10.44
C SER A 84 11.09 1.88 9.27
N SER A 85 10.84 3.20 9.30
CA SER A 85 11.32 4.16 8.30
C SER A 85 12.69 4.77 8.62
N GLU A 86 13.40 4.29 9.66
CA GLU A 86 14.74 4.78 10.03
C GLU A 86 15.82 4.54 8.94
N PHE A 87 15.48 3.89 7.83
CA PHE A 87 16.39 3.54 6.74
C PHE A 87 16.40 4.52 5.54
N ILE A 88 15.51 5.52 5.50
CA ILE A 88 15.44 6.50 4.40
C ILE A 88 15.80 7.91 4.92
N SER A 89 17.10 8.24 4.87
CA SER A 89 17.73 9.56 5.06
C SER A 89 17.17 10.48 6.19
N GLN A 90 17.54 11.77 6.18
CA GLN A 90 17.65 12.63 7.37
C GLN A 90 16.30 12.91 8.06
N LYS A 91 15.98 12.09 9.07
CA LYS A 91 14.80 12.17 9.98
C LYS A 91 14.34 13.59 10.38
N HIS A 92 15.26 14.55 10.47
CA HIS A 92 14.93 15.93 10.86
C HIS A 92 14.23 16.77 9.79
N GLU A 93 14.39 16.47 8.50
CA GLU A 93 13.72 17.23 7.44
C GLU A 93 12.29 16.73 7.22
N PHE A 94 12.07 15.42 7.25
CA PHE A 94 10.74 14.81 7.10
C PHE A 94 9.79 15.18 8.26
N ASP A 95 10.31 15.25 9.49
CA ASP A 95 9.52 15.61 10.68
C ASP A 95 9.02 17.08 10.61
N LYS A 96 9.88 18.01 10.16
CA LYS A 96 9.52 19.42 9.98
C LYS A 96 8.48 19.59 8.89
N GLU A 97 8.59 18.81 7.83
CA GLU A 97 7.65 18.86 6.71
C GLU A 97 6.25 18.38 7.10
N ALA A 98 6.17 17.28 7.85
CA ALA A 98 4.90 16.78 8.36
C ALA A 98 4.22 17.79 9.31
N GLU A 99 4.98 18.47 10.17
CA GLU A 99 4.47 19.52 11.05
C GLU A 99 3.98 20.74 10.27
N ARG A 100 4.75 21.21 9.28
CA ARG A 100 4.39 22.32 8.39
C ARG A 100 3.11 22.02 7.61
N THR A 101 3.05 20.86 6.96
CA THR A 101 1.86 20.40 6.23
C THR A 101 0.64 20.33 7.15
N ALA A 102 0.78 19.77 8.36
CA ALA A 102 -0.34 19.68 9.30
C ALA A 102 -0.85 21.05 9.77
N LYS A 103 0.04 22.04 9.94
CA LYS A 103 -0.35 23.42 10.24
C LYS A 103 -1.15 24.04 9.09
N ILE A 104 -0.68 23.87 7.85
CA ILE A 104 -1.38 24.38 6.67
C ILE A 104 -2.76 23.74 6.53
N VAL A 105 -2.85 22.42 6.72
CA VAL A 105 -4.12 21.69 6.71
C VAL A 105 -5.07 22.21 7.79
N ASN A 106 -4.57 22.46 9.00
CA ASN A 106 -5.37 23.06 10.07
C ASN A 106 -5.95 24.41 9.64
N ASP A 107 -5.10 25.31 9.18
CA ASP A 107 -5.51 26.68 8.83
C ASP A 107 -6.52 26.69 7.68
N LEU A 108 -6.33 25.80 6.70
CA LEU A 108 -7.28 25.61 5.60
C LEU A 108 -8.62 25.03 6.08
N VAL A 109 -8.59 23.98 6.90
CA VAL A 109 -9.81 23.32 7.41
C VAL A 109 -10.66 24.31 8.21
N GLU A 110 -10.04 24.97 9.18
CA GLU A 110 -10.74 25.92 10.05
C GLU A 110 -11.24 27.14 9.25
N GLY A 111 -10.45 27.62 8.27
CA GLY A 111 -10.86 28.68 7.37
C GLY A 111 -12.07 28.30 6.50
N LEU A 112 -12.08 27.10 5.90
CA LEU A 112 -13.20 26.62 5.09
C LEU A 112 -14.48 26.45 5.93
N VAL A 113 -14.36 25.95 7.16
CA VAL A 113 -15.51 25.86 8.09
C VAL A 113 -16.02 27.25 8.46
N ALA A 114 -15.14 28.19 8.80
CA ALA A 114 -15.52 29.57 9.15
C ALA A 114 -16.25 30.30 8.00
N ARG A 115 -15.98 29.92 6.76
CA ARG A 115 -16.62 30.45 5.55
C ARG A 115 -17.92 29.72 5.17
N GLY A 116 -18.33 28.74 5.97
CA GLY A 116 -19.63 28.06 5.89
C GLY A 116 -19.64 26.81 5.01
N HIS A 117 -18.49 26.27 4.62
CA HIS A 117 -18.43 24.98 3.91
C HIS A 117 -18.68 23.79 4.84
N GLN A 118 -19.18 22.70 4.26
CA GLN A 118 -19.29 21.42 4.96
C GLN A 118 -17.96 20.67 4.78
N VAL A 119 -17.10 20.74 5.81
CA VAL A 119 -15.77 20.13 5.74
C VAL A 119 -15.75 18.80 6.49
N THR A 120 -15.21 17.78 5.84
CA THR A 120 -14.84 16.50 6.47
C THR A 120 -13.33 16.35 6.43
N LEU A 121 -12.71 16.19 7.60
CA LEU A 121 -11.28 15.97 7.75
C LEU A 121 -10.99 14.49 7.94
N PHE A 122 -10.22 13.88 7.04
CA PHE A 122 -9.62 12.57 7.22
C PHE A 122 -8.22 12.74 7.82
N ALA A 123 -8.06 12.40 9.10
CA ALA A 123 -6.81 12.62 9.85
C ALA A 123 -6.65 11.62 11.00
N SER A 124 -5.56 11.76 11.77
CA SER A 124 -5.34 10.95 12.97
C SER A 124 -6.40 11.21 14.05
N ALA A 125 -6.74 10.19 14.84
CA ALA A 125 -7.83 10.23 15.83
C ALA A 125 -7.67 11.28 16.93
N ASP A 126 -6.46 11.77 17.17
CA ASP A 126 -6.21 12.81 18.16
C ASP A 126 -6.12 14.22 17.57
N SER A 127 -6.47 14.38 16.29
CA SER A 127 -6.73 15.68 15.65
C SER A 127 -7.91 16.40 16.33
N LYS A 128 -7.84 17.73 16.40
CA LYS A 128 -8.87 18.61 16.97
C LYS A 128 -9.25 19.65 15.94
N THR A 129 -10.50 19.62 15.49
CA THR A 129 -10.98 20.50 14.43
C THR A 129 -12.46 20.84 14.65
N SER A 130 -12.92 21.95 14.07
CA SER A 130 -14.35 22.27 13.94
C SER A 130 -15.06 21.49 12.83
N ALA A 131 -14.31 20.86 11.91
CA ALA A 131 -14.85 20.02 10.84
C ALA A 131 -15.35 18.65 11.34
N HIS A 132 -16.07 17.92 10.49
CA HIS A 132 -16.39 16.52 10.77
C HIS A 132 -15.13 15.65 10.65
N LEU A 133 -14.63 15.12 11.75
CA LEU A 133 -13.43 14.27 11.78
C LEU A 133 -13.78 12.81 11.46
N VAL A 134 -13.12 12.24 10.45
CA VAL A 134 -13.11 10.80 10.14
C VAL A 134 -11.72 10.25 10.45
N ALA A 135 -11.61 9.42 11.47
CA ALA A 135 -10.32 8.92 11.96
C ALA A 135 -10.23 7.38 12.03
N ASP A 136 -11.20 6.66 11.48
CA ASP A 136 -11.29 5.20 11.61
C ASP A 136 -10.02 4.49 11.10
N ALA A 137 -9.48 4.96 9.97
CA ALA A 137 -8.27 4.43 9.37
C ALA A 137 -7.03 4.57 10.27
N SER A 138 -7.06 5.47 11.24
CA SER A 138 -5.95 5.68 12.16
C SER A 138 -5.89 4.57 13.23
N TYR A 139 -6.99 3.85 13.53
CA TYR A 139 -6.99 2.74 14.49
C TYR A 139 -6.05 1.59 14.12
N VAL A 140 -5.69 1.47 12.85
CA VAL A 140 -4.73 0.46 12.37
C VAL A 140 -3.30 0.80 12.71
N ALA A 141 -2.97 2.08 12.56
CA ALA A 141 -1.64 2.60 12.83
C ALA A 141 -1.46 2.94 14.31
N PHE A 142 -2.54 3.15 15.07
CA PHE A 142 -2.47 3.59 16.46
C PHE A 142 -3.05 2.56 17.43
N ARG A 143 -2.22 2.13 18.40
CA ARG A 143 -2.71 1.54 19.65
C ARG A 143 -2.46 2.52 20.77
N HIS A 144 -3.54 3.11 21.28
CA HIS A 144 -3.47 4.30 22.14
C HIS A 144 -2.71 5.44 21.43
N LYS A 145 -1.84 6.17 22.14
CA LYS A 145 -1.01 7.26 21.59
C LYS A 145 0.29 6.79 20.90
N ARG A 146 0.38 5.53 20.46
CA ARG A 146 1.60 4.98 19.85
C ARG A 146 1.33 4.41 18.47
N VAL A 147 2.19 4.77 17.52
CA VAL A 147 2.29 4.14 16.20
C VAL A 147 2.70 2.68 16.36
N ILE A 148 2.01 1.78 15.66
CA ILE A 148 2.45 0.41 15.45
C ILE A 148 3.42 0.42 14.26
N PRO A 149 4.69 0.00 14.43
CA PRO A 149 5.65 -0.01 13.34
C PRO A 149 5.18 -0.82 12.14
N GLY A 150 5.36 -0.29 10.93
CA GLY A 150 5.00 -0.91 9.66
C GLY A 150 3.50 -0.91 9.35
N LYS A 151 2.67 -0.14 10.08
CA LYS A 151 1.20 -0.08 9.89
C LYS A 151 0.70 1.21 9.26
N PHE A 152 1.56 2.17 8.98
CA PHE A 152 1.15 3.39 8.27
C PHE A 152 0.61 3.11 6.87
N ASP A 153 1.24 2.22 6.09
CA ASP A 153 0.72 1.88 4.77
C ASP A 153 -0.71 1.33 4.85
N HIS A 154 -0.99 0.41 5.78
CA HIS A 154 -2.34 -0.13 5.99
C HIS A 154 -3.36 0.96 6.38
N ALA A 155 -2.96 1.92 7.23
CA ALA A 155 -3.81 3.05 7.60
C ALA A 155 -4.09 3.97 6.40
N TYR A 156 -3.07 4.26 5.57
CA TYR A 156 -3.27 4.99 4.31
C TYR A 156 -4.22 4.25 3.37
N ARG A 157 -4.05 2.93 3.20
CA ARG A 157 -4.94 2.13 2.35
C ARG A 157 -6.38 2.13 2.86
N TRP A 158 -6.58 1.99 4.18
CA TRP A 158 -7.92 2.09 4.73
C TRP A 158 -8.49 3.51 4.54
N MET A 159 -7.70 4.56 4.80
CA MET A 159 -8.13 5.95 4.60
C MET A 159 -8.59 6.19 3.16
N PHE A 160 -7.78 5.79 2.18
CA PHE A 160 -8.13 5.96 0.77
C PHE A 160 -9.34 5.10 0.36
N GLU A 161 -9.50 3.90 0.90
CA GLU A 161 -10.72 3.11 0.68
C GLU A 161 -11.97 3.79 1.28
N GLN A 162 -11.84 4.43 2.46
CA GLN A 162 -12.94 5.20 3.05
C GLN A 162 -13.29 6.43 2.22
N VAL A 163 -12.28 7.13 1.70
CA VAL A 163 -12.45 8.29 0.82
C VAL A 163 -13.12 7.85 -0.49
N ARG A 164 -12.61 6.82 -1.16
CA ARG A 164 -13.16 6.26 -2.40
C ARG A 164 -14.63 5.89 -2.26
N ARG A 165 -15.00 5.16 -1.20
CA ARG A 165 -16.41 4.76 -0.94
C ARG A 165 -17.35 5.95 -0.73
N ARG A 166 -16.82 7.10 -0.31
CA ARG A 166 -17.59 8.32 -0.02
C ARG A 166 -17.38 9.42 -1.05
N ALA A 167 -16.63 9.18 -2.13
CA ALA A 167 -16.27 10.23 -3.10
C ALA A 167 -17.50 10.92 -3.72
N GLY A 168 -18.63 10.21 -3.85
CA GLY A 168 -19.91 10.78 -4.30
C GLY A 168 -20.53 11.80 -3.33
N ASN A 169 -20.16 11.77 -2.04
CA ASN A 169 -20.69 12.66 -1.01
C ASN A 169 -20.00 14.03 -1.00
N PHE A 170 -18.91 14.18 -1.75
CA PHE A 170 -18.11 15.39 -1.78
C PHE A 170 -18.15 16.05 -3.16
N ASP A 171 -18.09 17.37 -3.15
CA ASP A 171 -17.90 18.20 -4.34
C ASP A 171 -16.40 18.30 -4.67
N VAL A 172 -15.56 18.38 -3.62
CA VAL A 172 -14.09 18.43 -3.72
C VAL A 172 -13.44 17.43 -2.76
N LEU A 173 -12.41 16.73 -3.24
CA LEU A 173 -11.53 15.86 -2.46
C LEU A 173 -10.10 16.39 -2.54
N HIS A 174 -9.61 16.97 -1.44
CA HIS A 174 -8.31 17.63 -1.38
C HIS A 174 -7.30 16.79 -0.62
N PHE A 175 -6.25 16.33 -1.30
CA PHE A 175 -5.20 15.48 -0.79
C PHE A 175 -3.93 16.28 -0.52
N HIS A 176 -3.31 15.98 0.62
CA HIS A 176 -2.03 16.53 1.05
C HIS A 176 -0.94 15.45 1.09
N THR A 177 -1.11 14.40 0.29
CA THR A 177 -0.20 13.25 0.14
C THR A 177 -0.21 12.79 -1.33
N PHE A 178 0.65 11.85 -1.74
CA PHE A 178 0.72 11.35 -3.15
C PHE A 178 0.27 9.90 -3.32
N GLU A 179 0.12 9.17 -2.22
CA GLU A 179 -0.17 7.74 -2.18
C GLU A 179 -1.58 7.41 -2.69
N HIS A 180 -2.46 8.41 -2.82
CA HIS A 180 -3.79 8.30 -3.39
C HIS A 180 -3.79 8.23 -4.93
N LEU A 181 -2.74 8.68 -5.63
CA LEU A 181 -2.74 8.84 -7.08
C LEU A 181 -3.18 7.59 -7.88
N PRO A 182 -2.78 6.35 -7.53
CA PRO A 182 -3.28 5.15 -8.23
C PRO A 182 -4.80 4.90 -8.06
N HIS A 183 -5.45 5.56 -7.10
CA HIS A 183 -6.79 5.24 -6.60
C HIS A 183 -7.88 6.21 -7.04
N ILE A 184 -7.53 7.27 -7.78
CA ILE A 184 -8.44 8.40 -8.03
C ILE A 184 -9.20 8.36 -9.36
N ASP A 185 -8.91 7.44 -10.27
CA ASP A 185 -9.45 7.48 -11.65
C ASP A 185 -10.97 7.70 -11.72
N ASP A 186 -11.73 7.00 -10.86
CA ASP A 186 -13.19 7.05 -10.84
C ASP A 186 -13.76 8.43 -10.42
N PHE A 187 -12.95 9.27 -9.79
CA PHE A 187 -13.38 10.56 -9.22
C PHE A 187 -12.34 11.68 -9.40
N MET A 188 -11.36 11.50 -10.30
CA MET A 188 -10.22 12.41 -10.51
C MET A 188 -10.67 13.85 -10.75
N GLY A 189 -11.79 14.04 -11.47
CA GLY A 189 -12.34 15.36 -11.77
C GLY A 189 -12.68 16.19 -10.53
N LYS A 190 -12.90 15.57 -9.37
CA LYS A 190 -13.20 16.24 -8.10
C LYS A 190 -11.99 16.38 -7.18
N THR A 191 -10.82 15.94 -7.63
CA THR A 191 -9.62 15.88 -6.78
C THR A 191 -8.77 17.14 -6.91
N VAL A 192 -8.15 17.53 -5.79
CA VAL A 192 -7.07 18.51 -5.72
C VAL A 192 -5.95 17.82 -4.95
N THR A 193 -4.71 17.90 -5.42
CA THR A 193 -3.55 17.42 -4.66
C THR A 193 -2.60 18.57 -4.45
N THR A 194 -2.33 18.95 -3.21
CA THR A 194 -1.37 20.00 -2.91
C THR A 194 0.03 19.43 -2.69
N LEU A 195 0.98 20.04 -3.37
CA LEU A 195 2.41 19.78 -3.27
C LEU A 195 3.07 20.88 -2.45
N TYR A 196 3.44 20.55 -1.20
CA TYR A 196 4.04 21.49 -0.26
C TYR A 196 5.54 21.65 -0.43
N ASP A 197 6.28 20.58 -0.74
CA ASP A 197 7.74 20.62 -0.80
C ASP A 197 8.34 19.58 -1.75
N GLN A 198 9.65 19.69 -1.96
CA GLN A 198 10.45 18.68 -2.64
C GLN A 198 10.44 17.39 -1.79
N PRO A 199 10.24 16.20 -2.39
CA PRO A 199 10.17 14.97 -1.62
C PRO A 199 11.48 14.76 -0.83
N ALA A 200 11.41 14.85 0.50
CA ALA A 200 12.46 14.45 1.47
C ALA A 200 13.89 14.92 1.12
N GLY A 201 14.09 16.22 0.86
CA GLY A 201 15.41 16.80 0.56
C GLY A 201 15.87 16.62 -0.90
N GLY A 202 14.97 16.17 -1.78
CA GLY A 202 15.16 16.06 -3.23
C GLY A 202 14.94 17.37 -4.00
N THR A 203 14.83 17.33 -5.31
CA THR A 203 14.48 18.47 -6.19
C THR A 203 13.09 18.29 -6.82
N VAL A 204 12.53 19.32 -7.45
CA VAL A 204 11.29 19.17 -8.26
C VAL A 204 11.45 18.10 -9.35
N ALA A 205 12.68 17.86 -9.85
CA ALA A 205 12.95 16.81 -10.82
C ALA A 205 12.66 15.39 -10.27
N ASP A 206 12.63 15.20 -8.95
CA ASP A 206 12.25 13.93 -8.33
C ASP A 206 10.74 13.66 -8.44
N LEU A 207 9.93 14.64 -8.87
CA LEU A 207 8.50 14.47 -9.15
C LEU A 207 8.21 14.01 -10.58
N ASN A 208 9.17 14.16 -11.50
CA ASN A 208 9.08 13.71 -12.90
C ASN A 208 8.52 12.29 -13.04
N PRO A 209 8.97 11.33 -12.21
CA PRO A 209 8.29 10.06 -12.01
C PRO A 209 6.76 10.07 -11.98
N LEU A 210 6.21 10.74 -10.97
CA LEU A 210 4.78 10.79 -10.69
C LEU A 210 4.08 11.58 -11.78
N ALA A 211 4.70 12.65 -12.27
CA ALA A 211 4.16 13.47 -13.34
C ALA A 211 4.00 12.68 -14.66
N LYS A 212 4.93 11.77 -14.96
CA LYS A 212 4.84 10.85 -16.11
C LYS A 212 3.73 9.82 -15.94
N LEU A 213 3.53 9.31 -14.73
CA LEU A 213 2.48 8.33 -14.45
C LEU A 213 1.10 8.98 -14.42
N PHE A 214 0.98 10.14 -13.79
CA PHE A 214 -0.29 10.81 -13.50
C PHE A 214 -0.33 12.23 -14.10
N PRO A 215 -0.07 12.41 -15.41
CA PRO A 215 0.05 13.74 -16.01
C PRO A 215 -1.22 14.58 -15.91
N ASN A 216 -2.37 13.90 -15.78
CA ASN A 216 -3.69 14.52 -15.70
C ASN A 216 -4.19 14.70 -14.26
N ALA A 217 -3.47 14.21 -13.24
CA ALA A 217 -3.92 14.43 -11.86
C ALA A 217 -3.83 15.93 -11.52
N PRO A 218 -4.89 16.53 -10.93
CA PRO A 218 -4.92 17.97 -10.66
C PRO A 218 -4.02 18.35 -9.47
N ILE A 219 -2.97 19.13 -9.73
CA ILE A 219 -2.00 19.54 -8.71
C ILE A 219 -2.09 21.03 -8.42
N VAL A 220 -2.00 21.38 -7.14
CA VAL A 220 -1.73 22.72 -6.62
C VAL A 220 -0.32 22.74 -6.08
N VAL A 221 0.43 23.80 -6.40
CA VAL A 221 1.83 23.93 -6.00
C VAL A 221 2.08 25.28 -5.35
N ARG A 222 3.15 25.40 -4.57
CA ARG A 222 3.62 26.71 -4.12
C ARG A 222 3.99 27.59 -5.31
N ARG A 223 3.70 28.89 -5.22
CA ARG A 223 3.85 29.85 -6.32
C ARG A 223 5.27 29.84 -6.92
N GLU A 224 6.29 29.77 -6.07
CA GLU A 224 7.70 29.74 -6.46
C GLU A 224 8.13 28.44 -7.15
N LEU A 225 7.39 27.33 -6.95
CA LEU A 225 7.65 26.05 -7.62
C LEU A 225 6.91 25.91 -8.94
N GLN A 226 5.99 26.83 -9.26
CA GLN A 226 5.07 26.71 -10.40
C GLN A 226 5.79 26.47 -11.72
N GLU A 227 6.77 27.31 -12.03
CA GLU A 227 7.47 27.30 -13.31
C GLU A 227 8.29 26.02 -13.50
N GLU A 228 8.84 25.48 -12.41
CA GLU A 228 9.58 24.22 -12.46
C GLU A 228 8.65 23.01 -12.58
N VAL A 229 7.57 22.96 -11.79
CA VAL A 229 6.63 21.83 -11.81
C VAL A 229 5.91 21.73 -13.16
N LYS A 230 5.53 22.86 -13.77
CA LYS A 230 4.85 22.90 -15.08
C LYS A 230 5.69 22.32 -16.23
N LYS A 231 7.02 22.23 -16.09
CA LYS A 231 7.88 21.55 -17.08
C LYS A 231 7.62 20.04 -17.14
N HIS A 232 7.06 19.48 -16.07
CA HIS A 232 6.97 18.04 -15.89
C HIS A 232 5.53 17.57 -15.65
N TRP A 233 4.71 18.37 -14.98
CA TRP A 233 3.31 18.06 -14.66
C TRP A 233 2.34 18.90 -15.50
N LYS A 234 1.53 18.24 -16.31
CA LYS A 234 0.65 18.91 -17.28
C LYS A 234 -0.52 19.61 -16.61
N ASN A 235 -1.15 18.98 -15.61
CA ASN A 235 -2.37 19.48 -14.97
C ASN A 235 -2.11 20.24 -13.65
N VAL A 236 -1.34 21.32 -13.70
CA VAL A 236 -1.21 22.26 -12.57
C VAL A 236 -2.39 23.24 -12.60
N ILE A 237 -3.33 23.07 -11.66
CA ILE A 237 -4.63 23.77 -11.67
C ILE A 237 -4.64 25.06 -10.84
N GLY A 238 -3.61 25.30 -10.03
CA GLY A 238 -3.52 26.48 -9.21
C GLY A 238 -2.19 26.60 -8.48
N THR A 239 -1.98 27.78 -7.89
CA THR A 239 -0.87 28.03 -6.99
C THR A 239 -1.32 28.69 -5.72
N VAL A 240 -0.58 28.44 -4.65
CA VAL A 240 -0.79 29.03 -3.33
C VAL A 240 0.48 29.73 -2.85
N ASN A 241 0.29 30.79 -2.07
CA ASN A 241 1.35 31.41 -1.29
C ASN A 241 1.11 31.11 0.18
N GLU A 242 2.05 30.42 0.81
CA GLU A 242 1.94 29.95 2.20
C GLU A 242 2.61 30.90 3.19
N GLU A 243 3.38 31.88 2.69
CA GLU A 243 4.08 32.89 3.50
C GLU A 243 3.23 34.14 3.78
N ASP A 244 2.02 34.23 3.22
CA ASP A 244 1.10 35.33 3.52
C ASP A 244 0.56 35.19 4.97
N GLU A 245 0.74 36.24 5.78
CA GLU A 245 0.61 36.22 7.26
C GLU A 245 -0.79 35.87 7.82
N LEU A 246 -1.81 35.69 6.98
CA LEU A 246 -3.20 35.46 7.39
C LEU A 246 -3.77 34.17 6.77
N ALA A 247 -4.14 33.20 7.61
CA ALA A 247 -4.83 31.96 7.22
C ALA A 247 -6.11 32.18 6.35
N ALA A 248 -6.76 33.33 6.52
CA ALA A 248 -7.92 33.73 5.73
C ALA A 248 -7.59 33.93 4.23
N ASP A 249 -6.37 34.36 3.91
CA ASP A 249 -5.94 34.56 2.52
C ASP A 249 -5.65 33.22 1.84
N LEU A 250 -4.98 32.30 2.53
CA LEU A 250 -4.75 30.94 2.03
C LEU A 250 -6.06 30.22 1.69
N THR A 251 -7.06 30.33 2.56
CA THR A 251 -8.38 29.72 2.34
C THR A 251 -9.06 30.28 1.09
N ALA A 252 -9.00 31.60 0.89
CA ALA A 252 -9.57 32.25 -0.28
C ALA A 252 -8.85 31.85 -1.59
N GLN A 253 -7.54 31.59 -1.53
CA GLN A 253 -6.79 31.06 -2.67
C GLN A 253 -7.29 29.66 -3.06
N TYR A 254 -7.55 28.77 -2.09
CA TYR A 254 -8.12 27.44 -2.38
C TYR A 254 -9.56 27.46 -2.88
N GLU A 255 -10.43 28.34 -2.35
CA GLU A 255 -11.80 28.50 -2.87
C GLU A 255 -11.81 28.79 -4.37
N LYS A 256 -10.95 29.72 -4.83
CA LYS A 256 -10.80 30.04 -6.26
C LYS A 256 -10.34 28.83 -7.08
N ILE A 257 -9.50 27.97 -6.50
CA ILE A 257 -9.04 26.74 -7.17
C ILE A 257 -10.19 25.73 -7.26
N TYR A 258 -10.99 25.59 -6.21
CA TYR A 258 -12.17 24.72 -6.20
C TYR A 258 -13.21 25.18 -7.22
N GLU A 259 -13.44 26.49 -7.34
CA GLU A 259 -14.31 27.06 -8.37
C GLU A 259 -13.83 26.72 -9.78
N LYS A 260 -12.54 26.90 -10.06
CA LYS A 260 -11.95 26.54 -11.36
C LYS A 260 -12.10 25.04 -11.66
N LEU A 261 -11.85 24.19 -10.67
CA LEU A 261 -12.02 22.74 -10.80
C LEU A 261 -13.45 22.38 -11.17
N LEU A 262 -14.42 22.92 -10.44
CA LEU A 262 -15.84 22.63 -10.66
C LEU A 262 -16.34 23.23 -11.99
N ALA A 263 -15.91 24.43 -12.36
CA ALA A 263 -16.25 25.04 -13.65
C ALA A 263 -15.76 24.19 -14.84
N ALA A 264 -14.56 23.62 -14.76
CA ALA A 264 -14.02 22.75 -15.81
C ALA A 264 -14.83 21.46 -16.00
N GLN A 265 -15.53 20.97 -14.97
CA GLN A 265 -16.43 19.81 -15.09
C GLN A 265 -17.69 20.15 -15.90
N PHE A 266 -18.24 21.34 -15.74
CA PHE A 266 -19.44 21.75 -16.49
C PHE A 266 -19.14 22.00 -17.98
N SER A 267 -17.94 22.47 -18.31
CA SER A 267 -17.51 22.70 -19.70
C SER A 267 -17.19 21.41 -20.48
N SER A 268 -16.98 20.28 -19.78
CA SER A 268 -16.63 18.98 -20.37
C SER A 268 -17.81 17.98 -20.41
N GLY A 269 -19.01 18.46 -20.04
CA GLY A 269 -20.22 17.66 -19.78
C GLY A 269 -20.80 16.86 -20.95
N ASP A 270 -20.38 17.07 -22.20
CA ASP A 270 -20.99 16.40 -23.35
C ASP A 270 -20.28 15.13 -23.85
N ASN A 271 -19.12 14.73 -23.29
CA ASN A 271 -18.35 13.65 -23.95
C ASN A 271 -17.63 12.61 -23.08
N VAL A 272 -17.74 12.65 -21.74
CA VAL A 272 -16.94 11.77 -20.88
C VAL A 272 -17.72 10.57 -20.32
N GLN A 273 -19.04 10.67 -20.14
CA GLN A 273 -19.84 9.54 -19.63
C GLN A 273 -20.01 8.39 -20.63
N GLN A 274 -19.81 8.60 -21.94
CA GLN A 274 -19.85 7.52 -22.93
C GLN A 274 -18.51 6.78 -23.14
N LYS A 275 -17.39 7.28 -22.61
CA LYS A 275 -16.06 6.67 -22.83
C LYS A 275 -15.54 5.80 -21.69
N VAL A 276 -16.10 5.90 -20.49
CA VAL A 276 -15.68 5.07 -19.33
C VAL A 276 -16.51 3.78 -19.19
N GLN A 277 -17.67 3.67 -19.85
CA GLN A 277 -18.45 2.42 -19.89
C GLN A 277 -18.09 1.46 -21.05
N LYS A 278 -17.09 1.78 -21.87
CA LYS A 278 -16.69 0.94 -23.01
C LYS A 278 -15.43 0.10 -22.79
N ALA A 279 -14.89 0.09 -21.57
CA ALA A 279 -13.72 -0.71 -21.20
C ALA A 279 -13.97 -1.57 -19.94
N SER A 280 -15.10 -2.27 -19.88
CA SER A 280 -15.31 -3.34 -18.87
C SER A 280 -16.42 -4.32 -19.27
N LYS A 281 -16.40 -4.81 -20.50
CA LYS A 281 -17.13 -6.02 -20.90
C LYS A 281 -16.32 -6.82 -21.91
N GLN A 282 -15.20 -7.36 -21.43
CA GLN A 282 -14.77 -8.67 -21.91
C GLN A 282 -15.06 -9.63 -20.78
N SER A 283 -16.15 -10.38 -20.89
CA SER A 283 -16.20 -11.66 -20.19
C SER A 283 -15.00 -12.44 -20.68
N LEU A 284 -14.07 -12.78 -19.78
CA LEU A 284 -13.13 -13.85 -20.06
C LEU A 284 -13.99 -15.10 -20.28
N CYS A 285 -14.24 -15.38 -21.56
CA CYS A 285 -14.71 -16.68 -21.99
C CYS A 285 -13.71 -17.68 -21.42
N LEU A 286 -14.21 -18.66 -20.66
CA LEU A 286 -13.45 -19.81 -20.16
C LEU A 286 -12.68 -20.42 -21.34
N LYS A 287 -11.44 -19.99 -21.53
CA LYS A 287 -10.48 -20.73 -22.32
C LYS A 287 -10.20 -21.97 -21.49
N SER A 288 -10.49 -23.13 -22.06
CA SER A 288 -9.96 -24.42 -21.59
C SER A 288 -8.53 -24.21 -21.07
N MET A 289 -8.20 -24.72 -19.87
CA MET A 289 -6.87 -24.56 -19.26
C MET A 289 -5.79 -24.63 -20.34
N ALA A 290 -5.26 -23.48 -20.75
CA ALA A 290 -4.25 -23.45 -21.77
C ALA A 290 -3.05 -24.23 -21.21
N PRO A 291 -2.38 -25.08 -21.99
CA PRO A 291 -1.21 -25.82 -21.52
C PRO A 291 -0.08 -24.89 -21.01
N LYS A 292 -0.16 -23.59 -21.36
CA LYS A 292 0.73 -22.51 -20.93
C LYS A 292 -0.10 -21.29 -20.51
N LEU A 293 0.02 -20.86 -19.26
CA LEU A 293 -0.56 -19.63 -18.72
C LEU A 293 0.43 -18.46 -18.84
N LYS A 294 -0.08 -17.24 -18.99
CA LYS A 294 0.66 -16.00 -18.81
C LYS A 294 0.45 -15.47 -17.39
N ILE A 295 1.50 -15.46 -16.58
CA ILE A 295 1.43 -15.24 -15.13
C ILE A 295 2.23 -14.00 -14.76
N LEU A 296 1.62 -13.07 -14.03
CA LEU A 296 2.32 -11.96 -13.39
C LEU A 296 2.54 -12.28 -11.91
N ILE A 297 3.80 -12.37 -11.49
CA ILE A 297 4.18 -12.51 -10.07
C ILE A 297 4.65 -11.14 -9.58
N VAL A 298 4.05 -10.65 -8.49
CA VAL A 298 4.45 -9.39 -7.84
C VAL A 298 5.11 -9.70 -6.51
N SER A 299 6.38 -9.31 -6.38
CA SER A 299 7.18 -9.54 -5.18
C SER A 299 6.64 -8.78 -3.96
N ALA A 300 6.88 -9.34 -2.77
CA ALA A 300 6.57 -8.69 -1.50
C ALA A 300 7.59 -7.60 -1.13
N THR A 301 8.83 -7.72 -1.63
CA THR A 301 9.92 -6.80 -1.34
C THR A 301 10.09 -5.79 -2.46
N ILE A 302 10.13 -4.52 -2.06
CA ILE A 302 10.51 -3.40 -2.92
C ILE A 302 11.98 -3.01 -2.75
N PHE A 303 12.71 -3.63 -1.80
CA PHE A 303 14.08 -3.23 -1.43
C PHE A 303 15.15 -4.25 -1.82
N ASP A 304 14.91 -5.56 -1.64
CA ASP A 304 15.91 -6.59 -1.91
C ASP A 304 15.67 -7.30 -3.26
N ALA A 305 16.71 -7.32 -4.09
CA ALA A 305 16.74 -8.08 -5.34
C ALA A 305 16.63 -9.60 -5.11
N LEU A 306 16.04 -10.31 -6.07
CA LEU A 306 15.91 -11.77 -6.04
C LEU A 306 16.96 -12.47 -6.94
N PRO A 307 17.44 -13.67 -6.59
CA PRO A 307 17.35 -14.28 -5.26
C PRO A 307 18.06 -13.39 -4.22
N PRO A 308 17.59 -13.41 -2.95
CA PRO A 308 18.21 -12.59 -1.91
C PRO A 308 19.68 -13.01 -1.71
N LYS A 309 20.59 -12.02 -1.65
CA LYS A 309 22.03 -12.27 -1.38
C LYS A 309 22.28 -12.76 0.05
N LYS A 310 21.40 -12.37 0.98
CA LYS A 310 21.43 -12.68 2.41
C LYS A 310 20.17 -13.48 2.82
N ALA A 311 19.87 -13.51 4.11
CA ALA A 311 18.65 -14.12 4.63
C ALA A 311 17.37 -13.44 4.09
N GLY A 312 16.40 -14.25 3.63
CA GLY A 312 15.08 -13.78 3.18
C GLY A 312 14.18 -14.96 2.82
N GLY A 313 13.25 -15.32 3.70
CA GLY A 313 12.42 -16.53 3.53
C GLY A 313 11.34 -16.36 2.47
N THR A 314 10.67 -15.21 2.47
CA THR A 314 9.59 -14.89 1.51
C THR A 314 10.19 -14.66 0.13
N GLU A 315 11.28 -13.90 0.08
CA GLU A 315 12.02 -13.53 -1.12
C GLU A 315 12.53 -14.78 -1.84
N LYS A 316 13.16 -15.69 -1.10
CA LYS A 316 13.63 -16.97 -1.65
C LYS A 316 12.47 -17.82 -2.17
N MET A 317 11.35 -17.86 -1.47
CA MET A 317 10.18 -18.62 -1.92
C MET A 317 9.60 -18.02 -3.22
N ILE A 318 9.44 -16.70 -3.30
CA ILE A 318 8.97 -16.01 -4.52
C ILE A 318 9.89 -16.34 -5.70
N TYR A 319 11.20 -16.31 -5.49
CA TYR A 319 12.18 -16.69 -6.50
C TYR A 319 12.00 -18.15 -6.96
N VAL A 320 11.99 -19.10 -6.02
CA VAL A 320 11.83 -20.53 -6.33
C VAL A 320 10.51 -20.80 -7.06
N LEU A 321 9.43 -20.17 -6.63
CA LEU A 321 8.12 -20.25 -7.28
C LEU A 321 8.19 -19.72 -8.71
N THR A 322 8.79 -18.55 -8.92
CA THR A 322 8.96 -17.93 -10.25
C THR A 322 9.72 -18.86 -11.20
N GLU A 323 10.90 -19.33 -10.79
CA GLU A 323 11.73 -20.23 -11.61
C GLU A 323 11.03 -21.57 -11.89
N SER A 324 10.29 -22.09 -10.91
CA SER A 324 9.52 -23.33 -11.08
C SER A 324 8.38 -23.16 -12.10
N MET A 325 7.68 -22.03 -12.08
CA MET A 325 6.62 -21.73 -13.05
C MET A 325 7.18 -21.56 -14.47
N VAL A 326 8.35 -20.92 -14.62
CA VAL A 326 9.06 -20.85 -15.91
C VAL A 326 9.44 -22.25 -16.39
N LYS A 327 10.02 -23.08 -15.51
CA LYS A 327 10.42 -24.46 -15.83
C LYS A 327 9.25 -25.36 -16.24
N LEU A 328 8.05 -25.11 -15.71
CA LEU A 328 6.80 -25.77 -16.13
C LEU A 328 6.29 -25.29 -17.50
N GLY A 329 6.95 -24.30 -18.12
CA GLY A 329 6.67 -23.82 -19.46
C GLY A 329 5.74 -22.60 -19.52
N HIS A 330 5.34 -22.03 -18.38
CA HIS A 330 4.49 -20.83 -18.32
C HIS A 330 5.20 -19.57 -18.84
N ASP A 331 4.44 -18.59 -19.35
CA ASP A 331 4.97 -17.26 -19.69
C ASP A 331 4.92 -16.38 -18.44
N VAL A 332 6.01 -16.38 -17.68
CA VAL A 332 6.07 -15.71 -16.38
C VAL A 332 6.73 -14.34 -16.51
N THR A 333 6.07 -13.32 -15.96
CA THR A 333 6.64 -12.01 -15.70
C THR A 333 6.77 -11.80 -14.20
N LEU A 334 7.93 -11.37 -13.75
CA LEU A 334 8.22 -11.04 -12.35
C LEU A 334 8.34 -9.52 -12.21
N LEU A 335 7.51 -8.93 -11.35
CA LEU A 335 7.64 -7.57 -10.87
C LEU A 335 8.38 -7.59 -9.51
N ALA A 336 9.65 -7.18 -9.51
CA ALA A 336 10.57 -7.24 -8.37
C ALA A 336 11.57 -6.05 -8.39
N PRO A 337 12.44 -5.85 -7.39
CA PRO A 337 13.41 -4.75 -7.40
C PRO A 337 14.46 -4.88 -8.52
N VAL A 338 15.04 -3.74 -8.93
CA VAL A 338 16.17 -3.67 -9.87
C VAL A 338 17.34 -4.50 -9.33
N GLY A 339 18.08 -5.19 -10.22
CA GLY A 339 19.17 -6.09 -9.85
C GLY A 339 18.73 -7.54 -9.57
N THR A 340 17.43 -7.82 -9.62
CA THR A 340 16.90 -9.19 -9.62
C THR A 340 17.46 -9.98 -10.81
N LYS A 341 17.81 -11.25 -10.57
CA LYS A 341 18.22 -12.23 -11.58
C LYS A 341 17.20 -13.35 -11.60
N THR A 342 16.59 -13.61 -12.75
CA THR A 342 15.55 -14.63 -12.92
C THR A 342 15.53 -15.10 -14.38
N SER A 343 15.00 -16.31 -14.63
CA SER A 343 14.70 -16.78 -15.99
C SER A 343 13.36 -16.25 -16.52
N ALA A 344 12.52 -15.67 -15.67
CA ALA A 344 11.29 -15.00 -16.07
C ALA A 344 11.56 -13.67 -16.78
N LYS A 345 10.53 -13.12 -17.43
CA LYS A 345 10.57 -11.72 -17.90
C LYS A 345 10.60 -10.81 -16.67
N LEU A 346 11.70 -10.13 -16.43
CA LEU A 346 11.83 -9.24 -15.28
C LEU A 346 11.37 -7.84 -15.64
N ASN A 347 10.52 -7.26 -14.79
CA ASN A 347 10.15 -5.85 -14.78
C ASN A 347 10.10 -5.19 -16.17
N PRO A 348 9.22 -5.63 -17.07
CA PRO A 348 9.15 -5.04 -18.41
C PRO A 348 8.87 -3.52 -18.38
N TRP A 349 8.43 -3.00 -17.23
CA TRP A 349 8.11 -1.60 -17.04
C TRP A 349 9.17 -0.84 -16.20
N ALA A 350 10.09 -1.52 -15.50
CA ALA A 350 11.00 -0.86 -14.54
C ALA A 350 11.74 0.32 -15.17
N CYS A 351 11.85 1.40 -14.40
CA CYS A 351 12.70 2.51 -14.79
C CYS A 351 14.17 2.10 -14.61
N GLN A 352 14.83 1.75 -15.72
CA GLN A 352 16.23 1.31 -15.70
C GLN A 352 17.20 2.44 -15.29
N ASP A 353 16.81 3.71 -15.42
CA ASP A 353 17.73 4.86 -15.30
C ASP A 353 17.36 5.89 -14.23
N ASN A 354 16.26 5.73 -13.49
CA ASN A 354 15.84 6.74 -12.51
C ASN A 354 15.34 6.11 -11.19
N TRP A 355 16.24 5.99 -10.22
CA TRP A 355 15.89 5.54 -8.88
C TRP A 355 14.95 6.51 -8.14
N ALA A 356 14.87 7.80 -8.56
CA ALA A 356 13.86 8.74 -8.04
C ALA A 356 12.44 8.31 -8.42
N LEU A 357 12.26 7.62 -9.57
CA LEU A 357 11.01 6.93 -9.93
C LEU A 357 10.66 5.80 -8.96
N CYS A 358 11.68 5.26 -8.29
CA CYS A 358 11.61 4.24 -7.27
C CYS A 358 11.71 4.82 -5.84
N GLN A 359 11.62 6.14 -5.62
CA GLN A 359 11.50 6.68 -4.25
C GLN A 359 10.11 6.43 -3.65
N LEU A 360 9.09 6.17 -4.49
CA LEU A 360 7.78 5.66 -4.08
C LEU A 360 7.45 4.32 -4.78
N PRO A 361 8.22 3.23 -4.52
CA PRO A 361 8.08 1.95 -5.24
C PRO A 361 6.65 1.41 -5.22
N VAL A 362 5.94 1.65 -4.12
CA VAL A 362 4.58 1.15 -3.95
C VAL A 362 3.62 1.78 -4.95
N ILE A 363 3.63 3.11 -5.12
CA ILE A 363 2.76 3.81 -6.08
C ILE A 363 3.04 3.34 -7.50
N TYR A 364 4.32 3.24 -7.86
CA TYR A 364 4.71 2.76 -9.18
C TYR A 364 4.23 1.32 -9.42
N PHE A 365 4.42 0.42 -8.46
CA PHE A 365 3.99 -0.99 -8.58
C PHE A 365 2.48 -1.11 -8.65
N GLN A 366 1.76 -0.31 -7.87
CA GLN A 366 0.30 -0.23 -7.89
C GLN A 366 -0.20 0.17 -9.28
N GLU A 367 0.35 1.25 -9.83
CA GLU A 367 -0.06 1.77 -11.12
C GLU A 367 0.29 0.82 -12.27
N MET A 368 1.47 0.19 -12.26
CA MET A 368 1.86 -0.77 -13.29
C MET A 368 0.98 -2.02 -13.26
N VAL A 369 0.71 -2.57 -12.07
CA VAL A 369 -0.21 -3.71 -11.93
C VAL A 369 -1.59 -3.33 -12.46
N LYS A 370 -2.13 -2.17 -12.05
CA LYS A 370 -3.44 -1.70 -12.50
C LYS A 370 -3.53 -1.54 -14.03
N ARG A 371 -2.50 -0.96 -14.68
CA ARG A 371 -2.47 -0.78 -16.14
C ARG A 371 -2.38 -2.10 -16.91
N HIS A 372 -1.60 -3.04 -16.40
CA HIS A 372 -1.22 -4.23 -17.18
C HIS A 372 -1.89 -5.53 -16.72
N ALA A 373 -2.70 -5.51 -15.64
CA ALA A 373 -3.36 -6.71 -15.10
C ALA A 373 -4.14 -7.50 -16.16
N HIS A 374 -4.86 -6.79 -17.03
CA HIS A 374 -5.67 -7.37 -18.10
C HIS A 374 -4.86 -8.18 -19.14
N GLU A 375 -3.54 -8.02 -19.18
CA GLU A 375 -2.66 -8.74 -20.10
C GLU A 375 -2.29 -10.15 -19.63
N TYR A 376 -2.65 -10.52 -18.40
CA TYR A 376 -2.24 -11.77 -17.75
C TYR A 376 -3.44 -12.66 -17.44
N ASP A 377 -3.23 -13.97 -17.49
CA ASP A 377 -4.24 -14.96 -17.13
C ASP A 377 -4.37 -15.10 -15.60
N ILE A 378 -3.25 -14.92 -14.87
CA ILE A 378 -3.20 -14.97 -13.40
C ILE A 378 -2.24 -13.91 -12.88
N LEU A 379 -2.66 -13.19 -11.84
CA LEU A 379 -1.81 -12.33 -11.02
C LEU A 379 -1.59 -12.98 -9.64
N GLN A 380 -0.33 -13.12 -9.23
CA GLN A 380 0.03 -13.63 -7.92
C GLN A 380 0.79 -12.59 -7.12
N LEU A 381 0.12 -12.01 -6.13
CA LEU A 381 0.63 -10.90 -5.33
C LEU A 381 1.09 -11.41 -3.96
N HIS A 382 2.21 -10.88 -3.48
CA HIS A 382 2.82 -11.33 -2.21
C HIS A 382 2.87 -10.20 -1.15
N SER A 383 2.25 -9.05 -1.47
CA SER A 383 2.11 -7.88 -0.60
C SER A 383 0.66 -7.41 -0.54
N PRO A 384 0.19 -6.91 0.63
CA PRO A 384 -1.13 -6.28 0.76
C PRO A 384 -1.24 -4.91 0.08
N SER A 385 -0.14 -4.36 -0.45
CA SER A 385 -0.08 -3.02 -1.04
C SER A 385 -1.08 -2.77 -2.18
N HIS A 386 -1.58 -3.81 -2.84
CA HIS A 386 -2.46 -3.73 -4.01
C HIS A 386 -3.93 -4.04 -3.69
N PHE A 387 -4.31 -4.09 -2.41
CA PHE A 387 -5.65 -4.54 -2.00
C PHE A 387 -6.78 -3.64 -2.48
N ILE A 388 -6.53 -2.34 -2.67
CA ILE A 388 -7.55 -1.42 -3.22
C ILE A 388 -7.77 -1.73 -4.70
N GLU A 389 -6.69 -1.90 -5.46
CA GLU A 389 -6.68 -2.15 -6.89
C GLU A 389 -7.16 -3.55 -7.23
N PHE A 390 -7.03 -4.50 -6.29
CA PHE A 390 -7.43 -5.90 -6.44
C PHE A 390 -8.84 -6.06 -7.01
N ARG A 391 -9.75 -5.14 -6.69
CA ARG A 391 -11.13 -5.17 -7.18
C ARG A 391 -11.24 -5.02 -8.70
N HIS A 392 -10.29 -4.37 -9.36
CA HIS A 392 -10.27 -4.25 -10.83
C HIS A 392 -9.92 -5.58 -11.52
N PHE A 393 -9.31 -6.52 -10.79
CA PHE A 393 -8.78 -7.77 -11.33
C PHE A 393 -9.02 -8.96 -10.38
N ILE A 394 -10.07 -8.92 -9.56
CA ILE A 394 -10.29 -9.94 -8.52
C ILE A 394 -10.54 -11.34 -9.10
N ASN A 395 -11.06 -11.41 -10.33
CA ASN A 395 -11.42 -12.66 -11.00
C ASN A 395 -10.21 -13.48 -11.49
N HIS A 396 -9.02 -12.88 -11.55
CA HIS A 396 -7.80 -13.56 -11.99
C HIS A 396 -6.58 -13.22 -11.13
N ALA A 397 -6.80 -12.80 -9.88
CA ALA A 397 -5.72 -12.45 -8.97
C ALA A 397 -5.84 -13.19 -7.64
N VAL A 398 -4.69 -13.48 -7.03
CA VAL A 398 -4.61 -14.14 -5.73
C VAL A 398 -3.49 -13.55 -4.89
N HIS A 399 -3.75 -13.39 -3.60
CA HIS A 399 -2.76 -12.93 -2.63
C HIS A 399 -2.19 -14.12 -1.85
N SER A 400 -0.87 -14.33 -1.95
CA SER A 400 -0.16 -15.38 -1.20
C SER A 400 0.33 -14.81 0.14
N ARG A 401 -0.14 -15.37 1.25
CA ARG A 401 0.12 -14.83 2.59
C ARG A 401 1.25 -15.58 3.30
N HIS A 402 2.39 -14.93 3.46
CA HIS A 402 3.57 -15.53 4.11
C HIS A 402 3.67 -15.32 5.62
N MET A 403 2.96 -14.30 6.14
CA MET A 403 3.02 -13.90 7.54
C MET A 403 1.71 -14.20 8.27
N PRO A 404 1.70 -14.37 9.60
CA PRO A 404 0.45 -14.39 10.36
C PRO A 404 -0.32 -13.07 10.22
N ILE A 405 -1.65 -13.08 10.25
CA ILE A 405 -2.46 -11.86 10.28
C ILE A 405 -2.22 -11.15 11.63
N ASP A 406 -1.61 -9.98 11.57
CA ASP A 406 -1.30 -9.11 12.71
C ASP A 406 -2.20 -7.88 12.80
N ASP A 407 -3.00 -7.65 11.76
CA ASP A 407 -3.89 -6.53 11.60
C ASP A 407 -5.23 -7.01 11.09
N THR A 408 -6.08 -7.43 12.02
CA THR A 408 -7.38 -8.01 11.70
C THR A 408 -8.32 -6.99 11.09
N VAL A 409 -8.16 -5.70 11.40
CA VAL A 409 -9.08 -4.67 10.92
C VAL A 409 -8.86 -4.42 9.44
N PHE A 410 -7.60 -4.19 9.03
CA PHE A 410 -7.26 -4.03 7.61
C PHE A 410 -7.67 -5.25 6.79
N PHE A 411 -7.33 -6.46 7.24
CA PHE A 411 -7.64 -7.67 6.47
C PHE A 411 -9.14 -7.97 6.40
N ASN A 412 -9.93 -7.58 7.40
CA ASN A 412 -11.39 -7.76 7.36
C ASN A 412 -12.06 -6.86 6.30
N LEU A 413 -11.51 -5.67 6.03
CA LEU A 413 -12.01 -4.75 4.98
C LEU A 413 -11.83 -5.28 3.56
N PHE A 414 -10.89 -6.22 3.39
CA PHE A 414 -10.53 -6.86 2.14
C PHE A 414 -10.65 -8.39 2.23
N SER A 415 -11.60 -8.86 3.05
CA SER A 415 -11.84 -10.29 3.29
C SER A 415 -12.33 -11.03 2.04
N ASP A 416 -12.87 -10.29 1.06
CA ASP A 416 -13.31 -10.76 -0.25
C ASP A 416 -12.14 -11.15 -1.18
N ILE A 417 -10.94 -10.61 -0.97
CA ILE A 417 -9.76 -10.92 -1.79
C ILE A 417 -9.42 -12.42 -1.71
N PRO A 418 -9.18 -13.11 -2.83
CA PRO A 418 -8.72 -14.50 -2.83
C PRO A 418 -7.33 -14.64 -2.19
N HIS A 419 -7.23 -15.53 -1.20
CA HIS A 419 -6.01 -15.78 -0.44
C HIS A 419 -5.51 -17.23 -0.57
N ILE A 420 -4.19 -17.39 -0.72
CA ILE A 420 -3.48 -18.67 -0.53
C ILE A 420 -2.65 -18.58 0.74
N SER A 421 -2.79 -19.58 1.61
CA SER A 421 -1.94 -19.73 2.80
C SER A 421 -0.73 -20.62 2.51
N ILE A 422 0.32 -20.49 3.32
CA ILE A 422 1.48 -21.39 3.25
C ILE A 422 1.29 -22.71 4.01
N SER A 423 0.16 -22.85 4.74
CA SER A 423 -0.20 -24.09 5.43
C SER A 423 -1.68 -24.13 5.85
N LYS A 424 -2.21 -25.33 6.09
CA LYS A 424 -3.51 -25.52 6.74
C LYS A 424 -3.56 -24.91 8.14
N GLU A 425 -2.47 -25.04 8.92
CA GLU A 425 -2.44 -24.50 10.29
C GLU A 425 -2.48 -22.96 10.29
N GLN A 426 -1.90 -22.30 9.28
CA GLN A 426 -2.03 -20.84 9.14
C GLN A 426 -3.49 -20.41 8.93
N GLN A 427 -4.26 -21.14 8.13
CA GLN A 427 -5.70 -20.86 7.93
C GLN A 427 -6.44 -21.01 9.27
N LYS A 428 -6.23 -22.14 9.95
CA LYS A 428 -6.85 -22.44 11.25
C LYS A 428 -6.50 -21.42 12.35
N LEU A 429 -5.27 -20.90 12.35
CA LEU A 429 -4.82 -19.91 13.33
C LEU A 429 -5.17 -18.47 12.95
N THR A 430 -5.72 -18.24 11.74
CA THR A 430 -6.13 -16.91 11.31
C THR A 430 -7.38 -16.49 12.10
N PRO A 431 -7.36 -15.34 12.79
CA PRO A 431 -8.41 -14.96 13.74
C PRO A 431 -9.65 -14.31 13.09
N ILE A 432 -9.70 -14.28 11.77
CA ILE A 432 -10.76 -13.67 10.96
C ILE A 432 -11.07 -14.59 9.77
N ASP A 433 -12.28 -14.49 9.24
CA ASP A 433 -12.65 -15.21 8.04
C ASP A 433 -12.10 -14.47 6.81
N LEU A 434 -11.29 -15.17 6.02
CA LEU A 434 -10.73 -14.68 4.76
C LEU A 434 -11.16 -15.64 3.66
N ASN A 435 -11.31 -15.13 2.44
CA ASN A 435 -11.55 -15.94 1.26
C ASN A 435 -10.32 -16.82 0.91
N TRP A 436 -10.13 -17.90 1.66
CA TRP A 436 -9.09 -18.90 1.43
C TRP A 436 -9.45 -19.78 0.24
N VAL A 437 -8.81 -19.55 -0.91
CA VAL A 437 -9.00 -20.39 -2.10
C VAL A 437 -8.11 -21.63 -2.09
N GLY A 438 -7.12 -21.69 -1.19
CA GLY A 438 -6.27 -22.86 -1.03
C GLY A 438 -5.09 -22.64 -0.09
N PHE A 439 -4.24 -23.65 -0.01
CA PHE A 439 -2.95 -23.59 0.69
C PHE A 439 -1.87 -24.29 -0.13
N VAL A 440 -0.66 -23.76 -0.09
CA VAL A 440 0.52 -24.34 -0.76
C VAL A 440 1.71 -24.23 0.18
N HIS A 441 2.28 -25.37 0.59
CA HIS A 441 3.49 -25.36 1.41
C HIS A 441 4.67 -24.77 0.63
N ASN A 442 5.49 -23.97 1.32
CA ASN A 442 6.70 -23.43 0.73
C ASN A 442 7.60 -24.56 0.22
N GLY A 443 8.01 -24.48 -1.03
CA GLY A 443 9.03 -25.35 -1.61
C GLY A 443 10.44 -24.88 -1.30
N ILE A 444 11.41 -25.75 -1.55
CA ILE A 444 12.83 -25.44 -1.58
C ILE A 444 13.43 -25.93 -2.89
N ASP A 445 14.50 -25.29 -3.36
CA ASP A 445 15.34 -25.86 -4.40
C ASP A 445 16.23 -26.94 -3.77
N LEU A 446 16.09 -28.18 -4.21
CA LEU A 446 16.91 -29.29 -3.70
C LEU A 446 18.37 -29.17 -4.13
N GLY A 447 18.67 -28.49 -5.25
CA GLY A 447 20.04 -28.23 -5.70
C GLY A 447 20.82 -27.34 -4.73
N ASP A 448 20.13 -26.53 -3.93
CA ASP A 448 20.75 -25.70 -2.91
C ASP A 448 21.27 -26.51 -1.72
N PHE A 449 20.78 -27.74 -1.49
CA PHE A 449 21.07 -28.53 -0.29
C PHE A 449 21.82 -29.80 -0.64
N LYS A 450 23.02 -29.95 -0.06
CA LYS A 450 23.84 -31.15 -0.22
C LYS A 450 23.60 -32.11 0.93
N PHE A 451 23.21 -33.34 0.60
CA PHE A 451 23.11 -34.41 1.60
C PHE A 451 24.52 -34.81 2.06
N ASN A 452 24.72 -34.89 3.38
CA ASN A 452 25.97 -35.34 3.98
C ASN A 452 25.80 -36.76 4.53
N GLU A 453 26.34 -37.74 3.82
CA GLU A 453 26.30 -39.15 4.22
C GLU A 453 27.19 -39.47 5.42
N LYS A 454 28.24 -38.68 5.65
CA LYS A 454 29.26 -38.91 6.67
C LYS A 454 29.48 -37.65 7.52
N PRO A 455 28.45 -37.22 8.27
CA PRO A 455 28.57 -36.07 9.17
C PRO A 455 29.65 -36.31 10.21
N ASN A 456 30.36 -35.24 10.60
CA ASN A 456 31.33 -35.33 11.68
C ASN A 456 30.60 -35.62 13.00
N ARG A 457 30.69 -36.87 13.47
CA ARG A 457 30.10 -37.32 14.73
C ARG A 457 31.06 -37.26 15.91
N ALA A 458 32.32 -36.83 15.71
CA ALA A 458 33.26 -36.63 16.81
C ALA A 458 32.88 -35.42 17.68
N GLU A 459 32.26 -34.40 17.08
CA GLU A 459 31.75 -33.22 17.78
C GLU A 459 30.26 -32.98 17.44
N PRO A 460 29.34 -33.79 17.98
CA PRO A 460 27.93 -33.66 17.68
C PRO A 460 27.37 -32.34 18.24
N TYR A 461 26.51 -31.68 17.47
CA TYR A 461 25.83 -30.46 17.90
C TYR A 461 24.41 -30.35 17.35
N LEU A 462 23.59 -29.58 18.06
CA LEU A 462 22.29 -29.10 17.63
C LEU A 462 22.50 -27.81 16.83
N ALA A 463 21.82 -27.67 15.70
CA ALA A 463 21.83 -26.46 14.89
C ALA A 463 20.58 -25.63 15.15
N TRP A 464 20.75 -24.32 15.29
CA TRP A 464 19.66 -23.35 15.21
C TRP A 464 20.01 -22.28 14.19
N MET A 465 19.04 -21.91 13.36
CA MET A 465 19.25 -20.91 12.30
C MET A 465 18.02 -20.01 12.12
N GLY A 466 18.24 -18.70 12.05
CA GLY A 466 17.16 -17.75 11.82
C GLY A 466 17.53 -16.29 12.06
N ARG A 467 16.53 -15.40 11.99
CA ARG A 467 16.68 -14.02 12.43
C ARG A 467 16.69 -13.97 13.95
N MET A 468 17.57 -13.13 14.53
CA MET A 468 17.67 -12.95 15.96
C MET A 468 16.52 -12.07 16.49
N ILE A 469 15.33 -12.66 16.55
CA ILE A 469 14.08 -12.01 17.00
C ILE A 469 13.33 -12.92 17.99
N PRO A 470 12.54 -12.36 18.93
CA PRO A 470 11.82 -13.13 19.95
C PRO A 470 10.95 -14.25 19.37
N ASP A 471 10.24 -13.97 18.28
CA ASP A 471 9.30 -14.91 17.65
C ASP A 471 9.98 -16.18 17.11
N LYS A 472 11.31 -16.17 16.93
CA LYS A 472 12.09 -17.34 16.50
C LYS A 472 12.53 -18.25 17.65
N GLY A 473 12.39 -17.80 18.90
CA GLY A 473 12.56 -18.62 20.11
C GLY A 473 13.96 -19.23 20.29
N VAL A 474 15.02 -18.45 20.07
CA VAL A 474 16.41 -18.90 20.29
C VAL A 474 16.69 -19.21 21.77
N ASP A 475 16.03 -18.53 22.68
CA ASP A 475 16.09 -18.76 24.12
C ASP A 475 15.59 -20.18 24.49
N VAL A 476 14.54 -20.65 23.82
CA VAL A 476 14.04 -22.03 23.95
C VAL A 476 15.08 -23.04 23.44
N ALA A 477 15.74 -22.75 22.32
CA ALA A 477 16.80 -23.60 21.78
C ALA A 477 18.01 -23.68 22.71
N ILE A 478 18.44 -22.54 23.27
CA ILE A 478 19.50 -22.48 24.29
C ILE A 478 19.08 -23.32 25.49
N LYS A 479 17.90 -23.07 26.07
CA LYS A 479 17.41 -23.83 27.23
C LYS A 479 17.41 -25.34 26.98
N PHE A 480 16.92 -25.79 25.82
CA PHE A 480 16.94 -27.19 25.45
C PHE A 480 18.35 -27.77 25.39
N ALA A 481 19.30 -27.04 24.80
CA ALA A 481 20.71 -27.46 24.74
C ALA A 481 21.34 -27.62 26.13
N LEU A 482 21.03 -26.70 27.05
CA LEU A 482 21.53 -26.75 28.43
C LEU A 482 20.97 -27.92 29.22
N GLU A 483 19.65 -28.16 29.13
CA GLU A 483 18.99 -29.27 29.82
C GLU A 483 19.40 -30.64 29.25
N SER A 484 19.58 -30.73 27.93
CA SER A 484 20.04 -31.94 27.25
C SER A 484 21.56 -32.15 27.30
N LYS A 485 22.32 -31.14 27.75
CA LYS A 485 23.79 -31.12 27.74
C LYS A 485 24.40 -31.38 26.36
N MET A 486 23.71 -30.95 25.30
CA MET A 486 24.19 -31.05 23.92
C MET A 486 24.74 -29.71 23.46
N LYS A 487 25.86 -29.72 22.72
CA LYS A 487 26.41 -28.51 22.11
C LYS A 487 25.38 -27.93 21.12
N LEU A 488 25.20 -26.61 21.13
CA LEU A 488 24.32 -25.86 20.25
C LEU A 488 25.15 -24.85 19.47
N LYS A 489 25.00 -24.86 18.15
CA LYS A 489 25.51 -23.80 17.29
C LYS A 489 24.37 -22.96 16.74
N ILE A 490 24.51 -21.63 16.83
CA ILE A 490 23.49 -20.64 16.48
C ILE A 490 23.99 -19.81 15.30
N ALA A 491 23.38 -20.00 14.14
CA ALA A 491 23.63 -19.21 12.94
C ALA A 491 22.52 -18.17 12.76
N ALA A 492 22.81 -16.89 12.99
CA ALA A 492 21.78 -15.86 12.98
C ALA A 492 22.25 -14.50 12.48
N GLN A 493 21.34 -13.82 11.78
CA GLN A 493 21.44 -12.40 11.52
C GLN A 493 20.91 -11.62 12.73
N ILE A 494 21.75 -10.74 13.29
CA ILE A 494 21.30 -9.74 14.27
C ILE A 494 20.66 -8.59 13.48
N VAL A 495 19.40 -8.30 13.79
CA VAL A 495 18.64 -7.21 13.16
C VAL A 495 18.59 -6.03 14.11
N ASP A 496 18.72 -4.81 13.57
CA ASP A 496 18.85 -3.59 14.37
C ASP A 496 17.67 -3.36 15.33
N ASP A 497 16.44 -3.61 14.87
CA ASP A 497 15.21 -3.50 15.65
C ASP A 497 15.22 -4.34 16.95
N HIS A 498 16.01 -5.41 16.98
CA HIS A 498 16.09 -6.34 18.10
C HIS A 498 17.47 -6.41 18.74
N LYS A 499 18.41 -5.51 18.38
CA LYS A 499 19.76 -5.46 18.94
C LYS A 499 19.76 -5.34 20.47
N LYS A 500 18.93 -4.45 21.03
CA LYS A 500 18.78 -4.30 22.49
C LYS A 500 18.25 -5.56 23.18
N TRP A 501 17.37 -6.30 22.51
CA TRP A 501 16.85 -7.56 23.05
C TRP A 501 17.92 -8.64 23.02
N TRP A 502 18.66 -8.75 21.91
CA TRP A 502 19.82 -9.62 21.78
C TRP A 502 20.83 -9.39 22.91
N GLU A 503 21.32 -8.15 23.06
CA GLU A 503 22.34 -7.77 24.04
C GLU A 503 21.90 -8.03 25.49
N LYS A 504 20.61 -7.82 25.80
CA LYS A 504 20.11 -7.92 27.18
C LYS A 504 19.58 -9.31 27.56
N ARG A 505 19.13 -10.10 26.60
CA ARG A 505 18.44 -11.39 26.88
C ARG A 505 19.16 -12.60 26.35
N ILE A 506 19.77 -12.51 25.17
CA ILE A 506 20.34 -13.69 24.52
C ILE A 506 21.85 -13.74 24.72
N LEU A 507 22.54 -12.62 24.51
CA LEU A 507 24.00 -12.56 24.65
C LEU A 507 24.49 -13.03 26.04
N PRO A 508 23.88 -12.65 27.18
CA PRO A 508 24.31 -13.16 28.48
C PRO A 508 24.09 -14.66 28.67
N LEU A 509 23.10 -15.26 27.98
CA LEU A 509 22.89 -16.71 28.03
C LEU A 509 23.99 -17.48 27.28
N ILE A 510 24.64 -16.84 26.32
CA ILE A 510 25.77 -17.37 25.57
C ILE A 510 27.07 -17.15 26.36
N GLU A 511 27.27 -15.94 26.90
CA GLU A 511 28.53 -15.51 27.55
C GLU A 511 28.65 -15.94 29.02
N GLU A 512 27.62 -15.75 29.86
CA GLU A 512 27.77 -15.86 31.32
C GLU A 512 27.55 -17.28 31.88
N LYS A 513 26.99 -18.22 31.10
CA LYS A 513 26.49 -19.48 31.69
C LYS A 513 27.08 -20.76 31.12
N HIS A 514 27.46 -20.82 29.84
CA HIS A 514 27.80 -22.09 29.19
C HIS A 514 28.71 -21.94 27.95
N SER A 515 29.88 -21.28 28.10
CA SER A 515 30.81 -20.97 27.00
C SER A 515 31.15 -22.16 26.09
N ASP A 516 31.14 -23.38 26.65
CA ASP A 516 31.54 -24.59 25.91
C ASP A 516 30.35 -25.28 25.21
N LEU A 517 29.10 -25.02 25.65
CA LEU A 517 27.91 -25.66 25.09
C LEU A 517 27.19 -24.80 24.05
N VAL A 518 27.28 -23.48 24.09
CA VAL A 518 26.54 -22.61 23.16
C VAL A 518 27.51 -21.74 22.36
N GLU A 519 27.48 -21.90 21.04
CA GLU A 519 28.38 -21.23 20.10
C GLU A 519 27.55 -20.36 19.14
N PHE A 520 27.81 -19.05 19.12
CA PHE A 520 27.23 -18.15 18.12
C PHE A 520 28.16 -18.02 16.93
N VAL A 521 27.74 -18.50 15.75
CA VAL A 521 28.58 -18.54 14.54
C VAL A 521 28.38 -17.33 13.62
N GLY A 522 27.42 -16.45 13.93
CA GLY A 522 27.06 -15.31 13.08
C GLY A 522 26.15 -15.68 11.90
N GLU A 523 26.13 -14.83 10.87
CA GLU A 523 25.34 -15.06 9.64
C GLU A 523 26.06 -16.07 8.73
N VAL A 524 25.34 -17.09 8.26
CA VAL A 524 25.88 -18.10 7.33
C VAL A 524 25.25 -17.94 5.94
N GLY A 525 26.11 -17.91 4.93
CA GLY A 525 25.69 -17.90 3.52
C GLY A 525 25.27 -19.29 3.02
N PRO A 526 24.76 -19.40 1.77
CA PRO A 526 24.26 -20.66 1.21
C PRO A 526 25.25 -21.83 1.26
N GLU A 527 26.54 -21.60 0.98
CA GLU A 527 27.57 -22.64 1.00
C GLU A 527 27.87 -23.12 2.43
N GLN A 528 28.19 -22.18 3.32
CA GLN A 528 28.46 -22.44 4.74
C GLN A 528 27.27 -23.12 5.44
N ARG A 529 26.04 -22.78 5.03
CA ARG A 529 24.81 -23.40 5.54
C ARG A 529 24.78 -24.90 5.29
N ASN A 530 25.28 -25.39 4.15
CA ASN A 530 25.26 -26.82 3.86
C ASN A 530 26.21 -27.60 4.78
N ASP A 531 27.40 -27.07 5.04
CA ASP A 531 28.33 -27.69 5.99
C ASP A 531 27.81 -27.60 7.43
N PHE A 532 27.20 -26.46 7.80
CA PHE A 532 26.59 -26.25 9.10
C PHE A 532 25.41 -27.19 9.35
N LEU A 533 24.42 -27.26 8.45
CA LEU A 533 23.27 -28.14 8.62
C LEU A 533 23.65 -29.61 8.41
N GLY A 534 24.55 -29.89 7.46
CA GLY A 534 24.96 -31.24 7.09
C GLY A 534 25.77 -31.95 8.16
N ASN A 535 26.44 -31.24 9.07
CA ASN A 535 27.16 -31.84 10.20
C ASN A 535 26.34 -31.88 11.50
N ALA A 536 25.22 -31.15 11.57
CA ALA A 536 24.39 -31.14 12.75
C ALA A 536 23.79 -32.53 13.05
N THR A 537 23.56 -32.81 14.33
CA THR A 537 22.83 -33.99 14.79
C THR A 537 21.32 -33.78 14.59
N ALA A 538 20.83 -32.59 14.91
CA ALA A 538 19.46 -32.19 14.70
C ALA A 538 19.36 -30.67 14.51
N PHE A 539 18.31 -30.24 13.81
CA PHE A 539 17.95 -28.83 13.69
C PHE A 539 16.81 -28.50 14.66
N LEU A 540 17.00 -27.46 15.48
CA LEU A 540 15.98 -27.00 16.42
C LEU A 540 15.10 -25.94 15.77
N PHE A 541 13.82 -26.27 15.55
CA PHE A 541 12.81 -25.33 15.06
C PHE A 541 11.89 -24.92 16.21
N THR A 542 12.18 -23.77 16.81
CA THR A 542 11.55 -23.33 18.08
C THR A 542 10.74 -22.02 17.99
N PRO A 543 9.94 -21.79 16.92
CA PRO A 543 9.17 -20.55 16.82
C PRO A 543 8.20 -20.41 17.99
N ASN A 544 8.19 -19.23 18.61
CA ASN A 544 7.34 -18.94 19.75
C ASN A 544 6.15 -18.07 19.32
N HIS A 545 4.97 -18.68 19.19
CA HIS A 545 3.73 -17.96 18.88
C HIS A 545 3.09 -17.26 20.09
N SER A 546 3.63 -17.45 21.31
CA SER A 546 3.01 -16.96 22.55
C SER A 546 3.19 -15.45 22.77
N THR A 547 4.14 -14.79 22.11
CA THR A 547 4.39 -13.34 22.23
C THR A 547 3.23 -12.47 21.73
N ARG A 548 2.29 -13.02 20.95
CA ARG A 548 1.05 -12.31 20.55
C ARG A 548 -0.18 -12.62 21.39
N ARG A 549 -0.20 -13.70 22.18
CA ARG A 549 -1.32 -13.95 23.11
C ARG A 549 -1.35 -12.95 24.27
N CYS A 550 -0.22 -12.33 24.62
CA CYS A 550 -0.18 -11.24 25.60
C CYS A 550 -0.92 -9.96 25.17
N GLN A 551 -1.38 -9.83 23.92
CA GLN A 551 -2.18 -8.69 23.48
C GLN A 551 -3.69 -8.88 23.63
N ARG A 552 -4.16 -10.10 23.94
CA ARG A 552 -5.59 -10.37 24.21
C ARG A 552 -6.03 -10.08 25.65
N ASN A 553 -5.09 -9.90 26.58
CA ASN A 553 -5.39 -9.71 28.01
C ASN A 553 -5.01 -8.31 28.55
N CYS A 554 -4.77 -7.33 27.68
CA CYS A 554 -4.79 -5.92 28.07
C CYS A 554 -6.14 -5.33 27.65
N HIS A 555 -7.19 -5.75 28.37
CA HIS A 555 -8.49 -5.08 28.34
C HIS A 555 -8.44 -3.79 29.16
#